data_AF-A0A2M7X431-F1
#
_entry.id   AF-A0A2M7X431-F1
#
_cell.length_a   1.000
_cell.length_b   1.000
_cell.length_c   1.000
_cell.angle_alpha   90.00
_cell.angle_beta   90.00
_cell.angle_gamma   90.00
#
_symmetry.space_group_name_H-M   'P 1'
#
loop_
_entity.id
_entity.type
_entity.pdbx_description
1 polymer ?
#
loop_
_entity_poly.entity_id
_entity_poly.type
_entity_poly.pdbx_seq_one_letter_code
_entity_poly.pdbx_strand_id
1 'polypeptide(L)'
;MTDYQPLTRTDLLSLEAYAEQRAAFRSRAIAHKRQRSVALGEHMTLMFEDRLTVQYQIQEMLRIERIFEPDAIQEELDTYNPLISDRTSLKATLLIEFADPAVRALRLAEWRGIEDRLYFQVGAGAR
;
A
#
# COMPACT_ATOMS: atom_id res chain seq x y z
N MET A 1 14.85 -17.77 8.76
CA MET A 1 14.43 -18.16 7.39
C MET A 1 13.09 -17.52 7.11
N THR A 2 13.15 -16.48 6.27
CA THR A 2 12.13 -15.87 5.41
C THR A 2 10.67 -16.34 5.54
N ASP A 3 9.83 -15.49 6.14
CA ASP A 3 8.38 -15.46 5.85
C ASP A 3 8.06 -14.35 4.81
N TYR A 4 8.99 -14.04 3.91
CA TYR A 4 8.65 -13.24 2.73
C TYR A 4 7.86 -14.14 1.79
N GLN A 5 6.56 -13.89 1.72
CA GLN A 5 5.65 -14.55 0.80
C GLN A 5 5.16 -13.49 -0.20
N PRO A 6 5.68 -13.47 -1.44
CA PRO A 6 5.17 -12.60 -2.50
C PRO A 6 3.82 -13.13 -3.01
N LEU A 7 2.94 -12.23 -3.45
CA LEU A 7 1.70 -12.62 -4.12
C LEU A 7 2.06 -13.27 -5.46
N THR A 8 1.27 -14.25 -5.86
CA THR A 8 1.34 -14.88 -7.18
C THR A 8 -0.01 -14.74 -7.88
N ARG A 9 -0.07 -15.10 -9.17
CA ARG A 9 -1.33 -15.06 -9.93
C ARG A 9 -2.46 -15.88 -9.28
N THR A 10 -2.13 -16.98 -8.57
CA THR A 10 -3.14 -17.80 -7.87
C THR A 10 -3.70 -17.15 -6.62
N ASP A 11 -3.03 -16.12 -6.09
CA ASP A 11 -3.56 -15.30 -5.00
C ASP A 11 -4.56 -14.25 -5.52
N LEU A 12 -4.64 -14.04 -6.84
CA LEU A 12 -5.53 -13.05 -7.45
C LEU A 12 -6.82 -13.71 -7.96
N LEU A 13 -7.88 -12.92 -7.95
CA LEU A 13 -9.19 -13.29 -8.48
C LEU A 13 -9.26 -12.80 -9.92
N SER A 14 -10.03 -13.50 -10.76
CA SER A 14 -10.39 -12.96 -12.07
C SER A 14 -11.20 -11.66 -11.90
N LEU A 15 -11.26 -10.84 -12.96
CA LEU A 15 -12.04 -9.60 -12.94
C LEU A 15 -13.51 -9.83 -12.55
N GLU A 16 -14.10 -10.92 -13.04
CA GLU A 16 -15.47 -11.34 -12.71
C GLU A 16 -15.62 -11.71 -11.24
N ALA A 17 -14.80 -12.65 -10.75
CA ALA A 17 -14.87 -13.11 -9.36
C ALA A 17 -14.54 -11.97 -8.38
N TYR A 18 -13.63 -11.07 -8.74
CA TYR A 18 -13.34 -9.88 -7.95
C TYR A 18 -14.53 -8.92 -7.94
N ALA A 19 -15.19 -8.68 -9.07
CA ALA A 19 -16.35 -7.79 -9.14
C ALA A 19 -17.48 -8.25 -8.19
N GLU A 20 -17.75 -9.56 -8.11
CA GLU A 20 -18.72 -10.13 -7.19
C GLU A 20 -18.33 -9.94 -5.72
N GLN A 21 -17.06 -10.15 -5.40
CA GLN A 21 -16.56 -10.15 -4.02
C GLN A 21 -16.06 -8.77 -3.55
N ARG A 22 -15.99 -7.78 -4.44
CA ARG A 22 -15.32 -6.50 -4.22
C ARG A 22 -15.81 -5.78 -2.98
N ALA A 23 -17.12 -5.75 -2.74
CA ALA A 23 -17.69 -5.05 -1.60
C ALA A 23 -17.18 -5.63 -0.27
N ALA A 24 -17.14 -6.96 -0.16
CA ALA A 24 -16.62 -7.67 1.02
C ALA A 24 -15.10 -7.52 1.13
N PHE A 25 -14.37 -7.67 0.02
CA PHE A 25 -12.92 -7.52 -0.02
C PHE A 25 -12.49 -6.10 0.39
N ARG A 26 -13.13 -5.07 -0.18
CA ARG A 26 -12.88 -3.66 0.17
C ARG A 26 -13.16 -3.37 1.64
N SER A 27 -14.25 -3.91 2.17
CA SER A 27 -14.60 -3.70 3.59
C SER A 27 -13.54 -4.31 4.51
N ARG A 28 -13.08 -5.53 4.21
CA ARG A 28 -11.94 -6.16 4.91
C ARG A 28 -10.66 -5.34 4.79
N ALA A 29 -10.31 -4.89 3.58
CA ALA A 29 -9.11 -4.11 3.33
C ALA A 29 -9.13 -2.77 4.09
N ILE A 30 -10.27 -2.06 4.14
CA ILE A 30 -10.40 -0.82 4.90
C ILE A 30 -10.23 -1.07 6.40
N ALA A 31 -10.91 -2.08 6.94
CA ALA A 31 -10.78 -2.43 8.35
C ALA A 31 -9.33 -2.79 8.73
N HIS A 32 -8.65 -3.54 7.86
CA HIS A 32 -7.25 -3.91 8.02
C HIS A 32 -6.32 -2.70 7.93
N LYS A 33 -6.48 -1.85 6.92
CA LYS A 33 -5.69 -0.62 6.73
C LYS A 33 -5.78 0.31 7.95
N ARG A 34 -6.94 0.39 8.62
CA ARG A 34 -7.10 1.19 9.86
C ARG A 34 -6.17 0.73 10.97
N GLN A 35 -5.96 -0.58 11.12
CA GLN A 35 -5.06 -1.14 12.15
C GLN A 35 -3.58 -0.99 11.79
N ARG A 36 -3.27 -0.65 10.52
CA ARG A 36 -1.92 -0.52 9.98
C ARG A 36 -1.53 0.92 9.66
N SER A 37 -2.37 1.88 10.01
CA SER A 37 -2.14 3.30 9.72
C SER A 37 -1.79 4.05 10.99
N VAL A 38 -0.76 4.89 10.91
CA VAL A 38 -0.33 5.79 11.98
C VAL A 38 -0.40 7.21 11.46
N ALA A 39 -1.19 8.06 12.12
CA ALA A 39 -1.21 9.49 11.83
C ALA A 39 0.11 10.14 12.29
N LEU A 40 0.71 10.95 11.42
CA LEU A 40 1.92 11.71 11.68
C LEU A 40 1.59 13.20 11.60
N GLY A 41 1.12 13.75 12.73
CA GLY A 41 0.61 15.12 12.76
C GLY A 41 -0.73 15.24 12.01
N GLU A 42 -0.96 16.41 11.39
CA GLU A 42 -2.26 16.75 10.81
C GLU A 42 -2.47 16.27 9.36
N HIS A 43 -1.39 16.26 8.56
CA HIS A 43 -1.50 16.10 7.10
C HIS A 43 -0.86 14.83 6.56
N MET A 44 -0.37 13.96 7.44
CA MET A 44 0.38 12.77 7.02
C MET A 44 -0.14 11.53 7.71
N THR A 45 -0.24 10.45 6.95
CA THR A 45 -0.53 9.11 7.46
C THR A 45 0.50 8.15 6.91
N LEU A 46 1.14 7.39 7.79
CA LEU A 46 2.02 6.28 7.40
C LEU A 46 1.22 4.98 7.48
N MET A 47 0.98 4.34 6.34
CA MET A 47 0.24 3.08 6.25
C MET A 47 1.22 1.93 5.97
N PHE A 48 1.42 1.05 6.94
CA PHE A 48 2.28 -0.11 6.79
C PHE A 48 1.64 -1.14 5.85
N GLU A 49 2.37 -1.53 4.82
CA GLU A 49 1.91 -2.46 3.80
C GLU A 49 2.14 -3.91 4.23
N ASP A 50 1.28 -4.82 3.77
CA ASP A 50 1.43 -6.27 3.87
C ASP A 50 0.71 -6.98 2.72
N ARG A 51 0.66 -8.32 2.74
CA ARG A 51 0.01 -9.10 1.68
C ARG A 51 -1.43 -8.66 1.41
N LEU A 52 -2.23 -8.35 2.44
CA LEU A 52 -3.65 -8.02 2.23
C LEU A 52 -3.81 -6.61 1.65
N THR A 53 -3.02 -5.64 2.12
CA THR A 53 -3.09 -4.28 1.57
C THR A 53 -2.62 -4.22 0.13
N VAL A 54 -1.56 -4.96 -0.21
CA VAL A 54 -0.98 -5.06 -1.55
C VAL A 54 -1.91 -5.86 -2.48
N GLN A 55 -2.46 -6.99 -2.04
CA GLN A 55 -3.43 -7.75 -2.82
C GLN A 55 -4.65 -6.90 -3.18
N TYR A 56 -5.14 -6.08 -2.23
CA TYR A 56 -6.22 -5.14 -2.51
C TYR A 56 -5.85 -4.11 -3.59
N GLN A 57 -4.64 -3.55 -3.53
CA GLN A 57 -4.16 -2.57 -4.51
C GLN A 57 -4.08 -3.18 -5.91
N ILE A 58 -3.45 -4.35 -6.06
CA ILE A 58 -3.35 -5.06 -7.33
C ILE A 58 -4.74 -5.34 -7.90
N GLN A 59 -5.66 -5.87 -7.08
CA GLN A 59 -7.02 -6.17 -7.53
C GLN A 59 -7.80 -4.94 -8.00
N GLU A 60 -7.64 -3.80 -7.31
CA GLU A 60 -8.23 -2.55 -7.78
C GLU A 60 -7.60 -2.07 -9.09
N MET A 61 -6.28 -2.19 -9.27
CA MET A 61 -5.59 -1.84 -10.53
C MET A 61 -6.09 -2.70 -11.69
N LEU A 62 -6.07 -4.02 -11.53
CA LEU A 62 -6.57 -4.96 -12.54
C LEU A 62 -8.02 -4.63 -12.95
N ARG A 63 -8.87 -4.28 -11.99
CA ARG A 63 -10.28 -3.93 -12.25
C ARG A 63 -10.45 -2.60 -12.97
N ILE A 64 -9.73 -1.55 -12.54
CA ILE A 64 -9.85 -0.20 -13.10
C ILE A 64 -9.37 -0.19 -14.54
N GLU A 65 -8.19 -0.79 -14.76
CA GLU A 65 -7.53 -0.83 -16.07
C GLU A 65 -8.00 -2.01 -16.95
N ARG A 66 -8.85 -2.89 -16.41
CA ARG A 66 -9.35 -4.12 -17.06
C ARG A 66 -8.21 -5.02 -17.55
N ILE A 67 -7.19 -5.22 -16.72
CA ILE A 67 -6.05 -6.09 -17.00
C ILE A 67 -6.43 -7.55 -16.70
N PHE A 68 -6.37 -8.40 -17.71
CA PHE A 68 -6.61 -9.84 -17.59
C PHE A 68 -5.56 -10.70 -18.32
N GLU A 69 -4.71 -10.07 -19.15
CA GLU A 69 -3.63 -10.78 -19.83
C GLU A 69 -2.58 -11.24 -18.82
N PRO A 70 -2.11 -12.50 -18.89
CA PRO A 70 -1.23 -13.06 -17.87
C PRO A 70 0.04 -12.22 -17.64
N ASP A 71 0.69 -11.78 -18.70
CA ASP A 71 1.96 -11.05 -18.61
C ASP A 71 1.77 -9.67 -17.98
N ALA A 72 0.69 -8.96 -18.34
CA ALA A 72 0.32 -7.70 -17.70
C ALA A 72 -0.04 -7.87 -16.20
N ILE A 73 -0.69 -8.97 -15.82
CA ILE A 73 -0.91 -9.30 -14.40
C ILE A 73 0.43 -9.50 -13.67
N GLN A 74 1.42 -10.10 -14.33
CA GLN A 74 2.74 -10.30 -13.74
C GLN A 74 3.47 -8.97 -13.53
N GLU A 75 3.36 -8.02 -14.46
CA GLU A 75 3.92 -6.68 -14.31
C GLU A 75 3.34 -5.94 -13.09
N GLU A 76 2.04 -6.05 -12.85
CA GLU A 76 1.40 -5.52 -11.64
C GLU A 76 1.92 -6.22 -10.37
N LEU A 77 2.01 -7.55 -10.38
CA LEU A 77 2.57 -8.31 -9.26
C LEU A 77 4.02 -7.89 -8.96
N ASP A 78 4.86 -7.74 -9.97
CA ASP A 78 6.27 -7.38 -9.84
C ASP A 78 6.45 -5.94 -9.33
N THR A 79 5.54 -5.04 -9.72
CA THR A 79 5.51 -3.65 -9.25
C THR A 79 5.14 -3.54 -7.77
N TYR A 80 4.16 -4.32 -7.33
CA TYR A 80 3.55 -4.17 -6.01
C TYR A 80 4.12 -5.11 -4.94
N ASN A 81 4.61 -6.31 -5.29
CA ASN A 81 5.22 -7.26 -4.35
C ASN A 81 6.40 -6.70 -3.53
N PRO A 82 7.24 -5.77 -4.02
CA PRO A 82 8.28 -5.13 -3.21
C PRO A 82 7.75 -4.35 -2.00
N LEU A 83 6.47 -4.00 -1.98
CA LEU A 83 5.80 -3.32 -0.86
C LEU A 83 5.37 -4.30 0.25
N ILE A 84 5.41 -5.61 0.02
CA ILE A 84 5.11 -6.58 1.07
C ILE A 84 6.28 -6.61 2.06
N SER A 85 6.02 -6.22 3.30
CA SER A 85 7.03 -6.27 4.38
C SER A 85 7.49 -7.70 4.65
N ASP A 86 8.77 -7.87 4.98
CA ASP A 86 9.33 -9.11 5.52
C ASP A 86 9.68 -8.95 7.02
N ARG A 87 10.33 -9.97 7.61
CA ARG A 87 10.71 -9.93 9.04
C ARG A 87 11.85 -8.95 9.36
N THR A 88 12.52 -8.43 8.34
CA THR A 88 13.73 -7.59 8.46
C THR A 88 13.52 -6.16 7.96
N SER A 89 12.47 -5.90 7.17
CA SER A 89 12.17 -4.60 6.59
C SER A 89 10.66 -4.34 6.67
N LEU A 90 10.30 -3.27 7.37
CA LEU A 90 8.98 -2.68 7.25
C LEU A 90 8.86 -1.96 5.90
N LYS A 91 7.66 -2.00 5.34
CA LYS A 91 7.29 -1.27 4.11
C LYS A 91 6.05 -0.45 4.43
N ALA A 92 6.01 0.78 3.99
CA ALA A 92 4.89 1.67 4.24
C ALA A 92 4.70 2.66 3.10
N THR A 93 3.45 3.02 2.88
CA THR A 93 3.05 4.12 2.01
C THR A 93 2.83 5.35 2.88
N LEU A 94 3.52 6.45 2.55
CA LEU A 94 3.27 7.76 3.14
C LEU A 94 2.17 8.47 2.34
N LEU A 95 1.04 8.72 2.97
CA LEU A 95 -0.04 9.54 2.43
C LEU A 95 0.10 10.97 2.95
N ILE A 96 0.11 11.94 2.04
CA ILE A 96 0.13 13.37 2.37
C ILE A 96 -1.15 14.00 1.84
N GLU A 97 -1.98 14.51 2.75
CA GLU A 97 -3.36 14.89 2.46
C GLU A 97 -3.61 16.37 2.74
N PHE A 98 -4.02 17.08 1.70
CA PHE A 98 -4.50 18.46 1.76
C PHE A 98 -5.77 18.56 0.91
N ALA A 99 -6.83 19.10 1.51
CA ALA A 99 -8.14 19.23 0.86
C ALA A 99 -8.07 20.20 -0.33
N ASP A 100 -7.37 21.33 -0.16
CA ASP A 100 -7.16 22.32 -1.22
C ASP A 100 -5.97 21.91 -2.11
N PRO A 101 -6.18 21.69 -3.43
CA PRO A 101 -5.10 21.36 -4.37
C PRO A 101 -4.00 22.41 -4.47
N ALA A 102 -4.31 23.71 -4.34
CA ALA A 102 -3.32 24.78 -4.40
C ALA A 102 -2.40 24.74 -3.17
N VAL A 103 -2.99 24.55 -1.99
CA VAL A 103 -2.21 24.34 -0.75
C VAL A 103 -1.38 23.06 -0.86
N ARG A 104 -1.97 21.96 -1.36
CA ARG A 104 -1.25 20.69 -1.57
C ARG A 104 0.01 20.88 -2.41
N ALA A 105 -0.11 21.58 -3.54
CA ALA A 105 1.02 21.81 -4.45
C ALA A 105 2.15 22.60 -3.78
N LEU A 106 1.82 23.66 -3.04
CA LEU A 106 2.80 24.46 -2.31
C LEU A 106 3.50 23.63 -1.22
N ARG A 107 2.73 22.89 -0.41
CA ARG A 107 3.27 22.08 0.70
C ARG A 107 4.15 20.93 0.21
N LEU A 108 3.74 20.22 -0.84
CA LEU A 108 4.57 19.16 -1.42
C LEU A 108 5.88 19.70 -2.01
N ALA A 109 5.89 20.93 -2.54
CA ALA A 109 7.12 21.57 -3.00
C ALA A 109 8.05 21.94 -1.81
N GLU A 110 7.50 22.45 -0.72
CA GLU A 110 8.23 22.76 0.52
C GLU A 110 8.80 21.50 1.19
N TRP A 111 8.07 20.39 1.15
CA TRP A 111 8.40 19.13 1.84
C TRP A 111 9.15 18.13 0.97
N ARG A 112 9.80 18.58 -0.10
CA ARG A 112 10.62 17.69 -0.92
C ARG A 112 11.69 16.99 -0.06
N GLY A 113 11.79 15.66 -0.16
CA GLY A 113 12.73 14.85 0.61
C GLY A 113 12.25 14.51 2.03
N ILE A 114 10.95 14.73 2.34
CA ILE A 114 10.37 14.35 3.63
C ILE A 114 10.42 12.83 3.88
N GLU A 115 10.38 12.04 2.81
CA GLU A 115 10.52 10.58 2.83
C GLU A 115 11.85 10.13 3.47
N ASP A 116 12.93 10.90 3.32
CA ASP A 116 14.25 10.62 3.90
C ASP A 116 14.36 11.06 5.38
N ARG A 117 13.34 11.74 5.90
CA ARG A 117 13.31 12.27 7.27
C ARG A 117 12.47 11.42 8.22
N LEU A 118 11.82 10.38 7.71
CA LEU A 118 11.05 9.44 8.51
C LEU A 118 11.99 8.47 9.23
N TYR A 119 11.73 8.24 10.51
CA TYR A 119 12.39 7.21 11.30
C TYR A 119 11.38 6.57 12.25
N PHE A 120 11.65 5.33 12.62
CA PHE A 120 10.94 4.66 13.71
C PHE A 120 11.97 4.20 14.73
N GLN A 121 11.59 4.20 16.00
CA GLN A 121 12.43 3.77 17.10
C GLN A 121 11.65 2.80 17.97
N VAL A 122 12.24 1.64 18.26
CA VAL A 122 11.67 0.65 19.17
C VAL A 122 12.43 0.69 20.49
N GLY A 123 11.72 0.98 21.59
CA GLY A 123 12.33 1.13 22.90
C GLY A 123 13.35 2.27 22.97
N ALA A 124 14.40 2.09 23.78
CA ALA A 124 15.47 3.08 23.97
C ALA A 124 16.61 2.97 22.94
N GLY A 125 16.39 2.30 21.80
CA GLY A 125 17.39 2.18 20.74
C GLY A 125 17.85 3.55 20.22
N ALA A 126 19.13 3.66 19.86
CA ALA A 126 19.68 4.90 19.30
C ALA A 126 19.05 5.24 17.94
N ARG A 127 18.97 6.54 17.65
CA ARG A 127 18.50 7.10 16.39
C ARG A 127 19.53 6.90 15.26
#